data_AF-A0A1V3WQE6-F1
#
_entry.id   AF-A0A1V3WQE6-F1
#
_cell.length_a   1.000
_cell.length_b   1.000
_cell.length_c   1.000
_cell.angle_alpha   90.00
_cell.angle_beta   90.00
_cell.angle_gamma   90.00
#
_symmetry.space_group_name_H-M   'P 1'
#
loop_
_entity.id
_entity.type
_entity.pdbx_description
1 polymer ?
#
loop_
_entity_poly.entity_id
_entity_poly.type
_entity_poly.pdbx_seq_one_letter_code
_entity_poly.pdbx_strand_id
1 'polypeptide(L)'
;MNMTSLVDYILSLFRSEDAARSFVAAPGQAMTNAGLINVSPAEFSSAAASALPFLDLGAGDPIGGVQQAVADQHGLALASDGGGLSSGLLPRMPEPS
;
A
#
# COMPACT_ATOMS: atom_id res chain seq x y z
N MET A 1 19.70 -8.17 -8.89
CA MET A 1 19.34 -7.53 -7.60
C MET A 1 19.49 -8.56 -6.50
N ASN A 2 19.95 -8.17 -5.31
CA ASN A 2 19.97 -9.08 -4.15
C ASN A 2 18.65 -8.99 -3.40
N MET A 3 18.10 -10.13 -2.96
CA MET A 3 16.87 -10.22 -2.14
C MET A 3 16.88 -9.24 -0.95
N THR A 4 18.05 -8.99 -0.36
CA THR A 4 18.22 -8.07 0.77
C THR A 4 17.81 -6.64 0.44
N SER A 5 18.06 -6.16 -0.80
CA SER A 5 17.67 -4.81 -1.22
C SER A 5 16.16 -4.66 -1.35
N LEU A 6 15.46 -5.72 -1.76
CA LEU A 6 14.01 -5.73 -1.87
C LEU A 6 13.35 -5.76 -0.48
N VAL A 7 13.90 -6.57 0.44
CA VAL A 7 13.47 -6.62 1.84
C VAL A 7 13.67 -5.26 2.52
N ASP A 8 14.85 -4.65 2.38
CA ASP A 8 15.12 -3.33 2.99
C ASP A 8 14.24 -2.24 2.40
N TYR A 9 13.99 -2.28 1.09
CA TYR A 9 13.02 -1.39 0.44
C TYR A 9 11.62 -1.53 1.03
N ILE A 10 11.09 -2.75 1.17
CA ILE A 10 9.76 -2.97 1.77
C ILE A 10 9.73 -2.41 3.19
N LEU A 11 10.76 -2.67 4.01
CA LEU A 11 10.87 -2.10 5.37
C LEU A 11 10.96 -0.57 5.37
N SER A 12 11.55 0.04 4.33
CA SER A 12 11.63 1.50 4.20
C SER A 12 10.25 2.13 4.00
N LEU A 13 9.32 1.43 3.33
CA LEU A 13 7.95 1.93 3.12
C LEU A 13 7.22 2.15 4.45
N PHE A 14 7.37 1.25 5.41
CA PHE A 14 6.76 1.40 6.74
C PHE A 14 7.46 2.46 7.60
N ARG A 15 8.74 2.73 7.34
CA ARG A 15 9.55 3.70 8.08
C ARG A 15 9.47 5.12 7.52
N SER A 16 9.07 5.30 6.26
CA SER A 16 9.04 6.59 5.56
C SER A 16 7.72 6.81 4.84
N GLU A 17 6.97 7.80 5.32
CA GLU A 17 5.70 8.22 4.73
C GLU A 17 5.86 8.64 3.25
N ASP A 18 6.96 9.31 2.90
CA ASP A 18 7.19 9.78 1.53
C ASP A 18 7.34 8.61 0.54
N ALA A 19 8.11 7.59 0.93
CA ALA A 19 8.29 6.36 0.18
C ALA A 19 6.98 5.56 0.09
N ALA A 20 6.25 5.46 1.20
CA ALA A 20 4.92 4.88 1.27
C ALA A 20 3.96 5.53 0.30
N ARG A 21 3.87 6.86 0.31
CA ARG A 21 2.96 7.63 -0.54
C ARG A 21 3.28 7.46 -2.02
N SER A 22 4.57 7.47 -2.38
CA SER A 22 4.99 7.20 -3.75
C SER A 22 4.66 5.77 -4.19
N PHE A 23 4.80 4.78 -3.31
CA PHE A 23 4.48 3.39 -3.61
C PHE A 23 2.97 3.14 -3.71
N VAL A 24 2.18 3.78 -2.86
CA VAL A 24 0.71 3.74 -2.89
C VAL A 24 0.18 4.40 -4.17
N ALA A 25 0.75 5.53 -4.59
CA ALA A 25 0.32 6.21 -5.81
C ALA A 25 0.77 5.48 -7.10
N ALA A 26 2.02 5.00 -7.13
CA ALA A 26 2.62 4.38 -8.31
C ALA A 26 3.69 3.34 -7.93
N PRO A 27 3.29 2.10 -7.59
CA PRO A 27 4.22 1.08 -7.08
C PRO A 27 5.33 0.73 -8.09
N GLY A 28 4.99 0.61 -9.37
CA GLY A 28 5.98 0.33 -10.43
C GLY A 28 7.02 1.44 -10.60
N GLN A 29 6.59 2.71 -10.51
CA GLN A 29 7.49 3.87 -10.60
C GLN A 29 8.37 3.96 -9.36
N ALA A 30 7.81 3.76 -8.17
CA ALA A 30 8.54 3.80 -6.90
C ALA A 30 9.63 2.72 -6.83
N MET A 31 9.29 1.48 -7.24
CA MET A 31 10.28 0.40 -7.37
C MET A 31 11.36 0.75 -8.39
N THR A 32 11.00 1.26 -9.57
CA THR A 32 11.97 1.68 -10.58
C THR A 32 12.92 2.77 -10.06
N ASN A 33 12.40 3.76 -9.33
CA ASN A 33 13.19 4.82 -8.70
C ASN A 33 14.13 4.28 -7.61
N ALA A 34 13.70 3.24 -6.89
CA ALA A 34 14.55 2.52 -5.93
C ALA A 34 15.58 1.60 -6.60
N GLY A 35 15.65 1.59 -7.94
CA GLY A 35 16.53 0.71 -8.70
C GLY A 35 16.06 -0.75 -8.70
N LEU A 36 14.80 -1.02 -8.36
CA LEU A 36 14.16 -2.33 -8.36
C LEU A 36 13.43 -2.55 -9.70
N ILE A 37 14.21 -2.85 -10.73
CA ILE A 37 13.74 -3.12 -12.09
C ILE A 37 13.55 -4.63 -12.27
N ASN A 38 12.50 -5.04 -12.99
CA ASN A 38 12.16 -6.46 -13.28
C ASN A 38 11.88 -7.33 -12.04
N VAL A 39 11.36 -6.74 -10.95
CA VAL A 39 10.96 -7.53 -9.77
C VAL A 39 9.69 -8.30 -10.10
N SER A 40 9.77 -9.63 -10.00
CA SER A 40 8.60 -10.49 -10.18
C SER A 40 7.68 -10.42 -8.96
N PRO A 41 6.35 -10.56 -9.11
CA PRO A 41 5.41 -10.59 -7.99
C PRO A 41 5.75 -11.65 -6.93
N ALA A 42 6.31 -12.80 -7.35
CA ALA A 42 6.74 -13.88 -6.47
C ALA A 42 7.99 -13.51 -5.65
N GLU A 43 8.94 -12.79 -6.24
CA GLU A 43 10.13 -12.28 -5.53
C GLU A 43 9.73 -11.22 -4.52
N PHE A 44 8.81 -10.33 -4.91
CA PHE A 44 8.23 -9.33 -4.02
C PHE A 44 7.49 -9.97 -2.86
N SER A 45 6.64 -10.96 -3.12
CA SER A 45 5.93 -11.73 -2.08
C SER A 45 6.90 -12.39 -1.10
N SER A 46 7.96 -13.02 -1.61
CA SER A 46 8.97 -13.68 -0.77
C SER A 46 9.74 -12.67 0.10
N ALA A 47 10.07 -11.50 -0.45
CA ALA A 47 10.71 -10.43 0.30
C ALA A 47 9.74 -9.80 1.33
N ALA A 48 8.47 -9.62 0.98
CA ALA A 48 7.45 -9.08 1.87
C ALA A 48 7.19 -10.03 3.06
N ALA A 49 7.07 -11.33 2.82
CA ALA A 49 6.95 -12.35 3.86
C ALA A 49 8.18 -12.39 4.78
N SER A 50 9.37 -12.12 4.23
CA SER A 50 10.61 -12.03 5.02
C SER A 50 10.69 -10.74 5.84
N ALA A 51 10.21 -9.62 5.29
CA ALA A 51 10.19 -8.31 5.95
C ALA A 51 9.10 -8.21 7.03
N LEU A 52 7.94 -8.84 6.79
CA LEU A 52 6.72 -8.71 7.58
C LEU A 52 6.12 -10.10 7.89
N PRO A 53 6.82 -10.95 8.65
CA PRO A 53 6.35 -12.32 8.93
C PRO A 53 5.05 -12.37 9.74
N PHE A 54 4.65 -11.25 10.36
CA PHE A 54 3.44 -11.13 11.18
C PHE A 54 2.22 -10.59 10.41
N LEU A 55 2.43 -10.11 9.18
CA LEU A 55 1.43 -9.36 8.44
C LEU A 55 0.85 -10.28 7.36
N ASP A 56 -0.42 -10.65 7.53
CA ASP A 56 -1.13 -11.47 6.54
C ASP A 56 -1.54 -10.58 5.37
N LEU A 57 -0.77 -10.65 4.29
CA LEU A 57 -1.01 -9.87 3.06
C LEU A 57 -2.19 -10.41 2.25
N GLY A 58 -2.84 -11.49 2.70
CA GLY A 58 -3.87 -12.24 1.99
C GLY A 58 -3.32 -13.04 0.81
N ALA A 59 -4.08 -14.05 0.36
CA ALA A 59 -3.74 -14.86 -0.82
C ALA A 59 -3.90 -14.10 -2.17
N GLY A 60 -4.04 -12.78 -2.13
CA GLY A 60 -4.29 -11.91 -3.27
C GLY A 60 -3.01 -11.41 -3.92
N ASP A 61 -3.09 -10.21 -4.52
CA ASP A 61 -1.93 -9.55 -5.12
C ASP A 61 -0.96 -9.07 -4.02
N PRO A 62 0.30 -9.56 -3.99
CA PRO A 62 1.23 -9.23 -2.91
C PRO A 62 1.62 -7.75 -2.91
N ILE A 63 1.60 -7.09 -4.09
CA ILE A 63 1.87 -5.66 -4.19
C ILE A 63 0.68 -4.89 -3.60
N GLY A 64 -0.55 -5.27 -3.95
CA GLY A 64 -1.77 -4.68 -3.38
C GLY A 64 -1.88 -4.87 -1.86
N GLY A 65 -1.52 -6.05 -1.33
CA GLY A 65 -1.51 -6.32 0.11
C GLY A 65 -0.52 -5.43 0.87
N VAL A 66 0.71 -5.27 0.36
CA VAL A 66 1.70 -4.37 0.97
C VAL A 66 1.26 -2.92 0.82
N GLN A 67 0.67 -2.55 -0.31
CA GLN A 67 0.18 -1.19 -0.54
C GLN A 67 -0.87 -0.80 0.51
N GLN A 68 -1.82 -1.69 0.79
CA GLN A 68 -2.84 -1.49 1.81
C GLN A 68 -2.23 -1.40 3.22
N ALA A 69 -1.29 -2.30 3.56
CA ALA A 69 -0.64 -2.29 4.87
C ALA A 69 0.17 -1.01 5.12
N VAL A 70 0.88 -0.55 4.09
CA VAL A 70 1.65 0.71 4.13
C VAL A 70 0.72 1.91 4.23
N ALA A 71 -0.40 1.90 3.51
CA ALA A 71 -1.39 2.96 3.58
C ALA A 71 -2.04 3.04 4.97
N ASP A 72 -2.44 1.91 5.55
CA ASP A 72 -3.01 1.83 6.90
C ASP A 72 -2.02 2.33 7.96
N GLN A 73 -0.75 1.90 7.88
CA GLN A 73 0.32 2.31 8.80
C GLN A 73 0.53 3.82 8.87
N HIS A 74 0.40 4.51 7.73
CA HIS A 74 0.63 5.96 7.60
C HIS A 74 -0.67 6.77 7.53
N GLY A 75 -1.84 6.13 7.53
CA GLY A 75 -3.13 6.80 7.33
C GLY A 75 -3.30 7.41 5.92
N LEU A 76 -2.65 6.83 4.91
CA LEU A 76 -2.77 7.27 3.52
C LEU A 76 -4.07 6.75 2.90
N ALA A 77 -4.72 7.58 2.09
CA ALA A 77 -5.78 7.10 1.21
C ALA A 77 -5.14 6.27 0.09
N LEU A 78 -5.48 4.98 -0.01
CA LEU A 78 -5.28 4.27 -1.27
C LEU A 78 -6.00 5.07 -2.36
N ALA A 79 -5.38 5.19 -3.53
CA ALA A 79 -6.08 5.59 -4.73
C ALA A 79 -7.02 4.45 -5.18
N SER A 80 -7.92 4.04 -4.28
CA SER A 80 -9.12 3.31 -4.62
C SER A 80 -9.91 4.23 -5.53
N ASP A 81 -10.12 3.78 -6.75
CA ASP A 81 -11.05 4.38 -7.71
C ASP A 81 -12.31 4.90 -6.97
N GLY A 82 -12.68 6.15 -7.26
CA GLY A 82 -13.47 7.02 -6.40
C GLY A 82 -14.67 6.40 -5.70
N GLY A 83 -14.70 6.51 -4.37
CA GLY A 83 -15.84 6.11 -3.56
C GLY A 83 -15.80 6.66 -2.14
N GLY A 84 -15.50 7.95 -1.98
CA GLY A 84 -15.39 8.57 -0.65
C GLY A 84 -15.64 10.08 -0.64
N LEU A 85 -16.35 10.60 -1.63
CA LEU A 85 -16.92 11.95 -1.59
C LEU A 85 -18.44 11.86 -1.73
N SER A 86 -19.08 11.17 -0.79
CA SER A 86 -20.37 11.61 -0.29
C SER A 86 -20.11 12.60 0.84
N SER A 87 -19.84 13.84 0.40
CA SER A 87 -20.00 15.06 1.18
C SER A 87 -21.20 14.97 2.11
N GLY A 88 -21.05 15.47 3.33
CA GLY A 88 -22.14 15.55 4.28
C GLY A 88 -23.37 16.25 3.71
N LEU A 89 -24.54 15.65 3.95
CA LEU A 89 -25.74 16.38 4.33
C LEU A 89 -26.70 15.38 4.99
N LEU A 90 -26.74 15.38 6.32
CA LEU A 90 -27.94 14.99 7.05
C LEU A 90 -28.93 16.16 6.93
N PRO A 91 -30.05 16.06 6.20
CA PRO A 91 -31.24 16.77 6.61
C PRO A 91 -31.96 15.91 7.65
N ARG A 92 -31.82 16.33 8.89
CA ARG A 92 -32.75 16.10 10.00
C ARG A 92 -34.18 15.90 9.48
N MET A 93 -34.78 14.77 9.84
CA MET A 93 -36.22 14.54 9.74
C MET A 93 -36.98 15.55 10.63
N PRO A 94 -38.11 16.09 10.16
CA PRO A 94 -39.26 16.30 11.04
C PRO A 94 -40.53 15.58 10.51
N GLU A 95 -41.35 15.21 11.49
CA GLU A 95 -42.47 14.26 11.52
C GLU A 95 -43.57 14.33 10.45
N PRO A 96 -44.33 13.22 10.30
CA PRO A 96 -45.61 13.20 9.60
C PRO A 96 -46.71 13.93 10.42
N SER A 97 -47.60 14.64 9.73
CA SER A 97 -48.91 15.09 10.26
C SER A 97 -50.03 14.38 9.50
#